data_AF-A0AAV7HIJ1-F1
#
_entry.id   AF-A0AAV7HIJ1-F1
#
_cell.length_a   1.000
_cell.length_b   1.000
_cell.length_c   1.000
_cell.angle_alpha   90.00
_cell.angle_beta   90.00
_cell.angle_gamma   90.00
#
_symmetry.space_group_name_H-M   'P 1'
#
loop_
_entity.id
_entity.type
_entity.pdbx_description
1 polymer ?
#
loop_
_entity_poly.entity_id
_entity_poly.type
_entity_poly.pdbx_seq_one_letter_code
_entity_poly.pdbx_strand_id
1 'polypeptide(L)' 'MWIFAEKLGWRIQKHDDEKLEEFCVEIGVKRHALKVWMHNHKNNLSTSAITTAAGHGPSSAAAADAVAPTIRV' A
#
# COMPACT_ATOMS: atom_id res chain seq x y z
N MET A 1 -1.73 -7.29 -15.86
CA MET A 1 -1.95 -7.88 -14.52
C MET A 1 -2.83 -7.03 -13.61
N TRP A 2 -2.57 -5.73 -13.44
CA TRP A 2 -3.29 -4.85 -12.49
C TRP A 2 -4.81 -4.79 -12.69
N ILE A 3 -5.26 -4.46 -13.90
CA ILE A 3 -6.70 -4.37 -14.24
C ILE A 3 -7.44 -5.69 -13.94
N PHE A 4 -6.78 -6.82 -14.18
CA PHE A 4 -7.31 -8.14 -13.85
C PHE A 4 -7.47 -8.33 -12.33
N ALA A 5 -6.47 -7.89 -11.54
CA ALA A 5 -6.54 -7.92 -10.09
C ALA A 5 -7.61 -6.97 -9.52
N GLU A 6 -7.81 -5.79 -10.12
CA GLU A 6 -8.90 -4.88 -9.75
C GLU A 6 -10.29 -5.49 -10.01
N LYS A 7 -10.47 -6.15 -11.16
CA LYS A 7 -11.73 -6.87 -11.48
C LYS A 7 -12.02 -8.01 -10.51
N LEU A 8 -10.98 -8.64 -9.96
CA LEU A 8 -11.09 -9.69 -8.93
C LEU A 8 -11.08 -9.13 -7.50
N GLY A 9 -11.04 -7.81 -7.30
CA GLY A 9 -10.95 -7.21 -5.97
C GLY A 9 -9.73 -7.68 -5.16
N TRP A 10 -8.61 -7.95 -5.83
CA TRP A 10 -7.37 -8.44 -5.22
C TRP A 10 -7.51 -9.78 -4.50
N ARG A 11 -8.55 -10.56 -4.83
CA ARG A 11 -8.90 -11.81 -4.15
C ARG A 11 -9.29 -12.87 -5.17
N ILE A 12 -8.42 -13.86 -5.37
CA ILE A 12 -8.70 -14.99 -6.26
C ILE A 12 -9.68 -15.95 -5.57
N GLN A 13 -10.79 -16.27 -6.23
CA GLN A 13 -11.76 -17.28 -5.78
C GLN A 13 -11.63 -18.56 -6.61
N LYS A 14 -12.13 -19.67 -6.07
CA LYS A 14 -12.05 -20.99 -6.72
C LYS A 14 -12.79 -21.05 -8.07
N HIS A 15 -13.83 -20.23 -8.26
CA HIS A 15 -14.58 -20.17 -9.52
C HIS A 15 -13.84 -19.37 -10.61
N ASP A 16 -12.93 -18.49 -10.22
CA ASP A 16 -12.11 -17.72 -11.16
C ASP A 16 -10.84 -18.47 -11.58
N ASP A 17 -10.63 -19.68 -11.06
CA ASP A 17 -9.45 -20.52 -11.34
C ASP A 17 -9.26 -20.80 -12.83
N GLU A 18 -10.33 -21.12 -13.56
CA GLU A 18 -10.27 -21.47 -14.98
C GLU A 18 -9.86 -20.26 -15.83
N LYS A 19 -10.47 -19.10 -15.60
CA LYS A 19 -10.12 -17.84 -16.26
C LYS A 19 -8.71 -17.37 -15.90
N LEU A 20 -8.30 -17.62 -14.65
CA LEU A 20 -6.96 -17.30 -14.18
C LEU A 20 -5.91 -18.17 -14.89
N GLU A 21 -6.22 -19.44 -15.11
CA GLU A 21 -5.34 -20.40 -15.79
C GLU A 21 -5.15 -20.03 -17.26
N GLU A 22 -6.24 -19.71 -17.96
CA GLU A 22 -6.20 -19.24 -19.35
C GLU A 22 -5.38 -17.93 -19.49
N PHE A 23 -5.62 -16.97 -18.59
CA PHE A 23 -4.84 -15.73 -18.51
C PHE A 23 -3.35 -15.96 -18.16
N CYS A 24 -3.07 -16.93 -17.27
CA CYS A 24 -1.70 -17.31 -16.92
C CYS A 24 -0.96 -17.93 -18.12
N VAL A 25 -1.66 -18.73 -18.93
CA VAL A 25 -1.12 -19.33 -20.16
C VAL A 25 -0.82 -18.24 -21.20
N GLU A 26 -1.75 -17.30 -21.40
CA GLU A 26 -1.58 -16.20 -22.35
C GLU A 26 -0.35 -15.32 -22.06
N ILE A 27 -0.12 -15.03 -20.78
CA ILE A 27 0.98 -14.15 -20.34
C ILE A 27 2.27 -14.96 -20.02
N GLY A 28 2.19 -16.29 -20.02
CA GLY A 28 3.32 -17.18 -19.72
C GLY A 28 3.75 -17.15 -18.24
N VAL A 29 2.83 -16.84 -17.33
CA VAL A 29 3.12 -16.69 -15.90
C VAL A 29 2.47 -17.82 -15.12
N LYS A 30 3.22 -18.44 -14.21
CA LYS A 30 2.65 -19.48 -13.35
C LYS A 30 1.61 -18.89 -12.42
N ARG A 31 0.50 -19.62 -12.23
CA ARG A 31 -0.57 -19.27 -11.30
C ARG A 31 -0.07 -18.91 -9.90
N HIS A 32 0.93 -19.63 -9.41
CA HIS A 32 1.53 -19.35 -8.11
C HIS A 32 2.20 -17.97 -8.06
N ALA A 33 2.93 -17.59 -9.11
CA ALA A 33 3.57 -16.28 -9.19
C ALA A 33 2.54 -15.15 -9.28
N LEU A 34 1.44 -15.32 -10.02
CA LEU A 34 0.33 -14.35 -10.05
C LEU A 34 -0.32 -14.21 -8.66
N LYS A 35 -0.52 -15.31 -7.95
CA LYS A 35 -1.07 -15.30 -6.59
C LYS A 35 -0.16 -14.55 -5.61
N VAL A 36 1.16 -14.81 -5.66
CA VAL A 36 2.16 -14.09 -4.85
C VAL A 36 2.19 -12.61 -5.22
N TRP A 37 2.16 -12.30 -6.51
CA TRP A 37 2.14 -10.92 -7.01
C TRP A 37 0.91 -10.15 -6.49
N MET A 38 -0.29 -10.74 -6.58
CA MET A 38 -1.52 -10.13 -6.05
C MET A 38 -1.45 -9.94 -4.52
N HIS A 39 -0.86 -10.89 -3.79
CA HIS A 39 -0.69 -10.76 -2.35
C HIS A 39 0.27 -9.63 -1.97
N ASN A 40 1.41 -9.54 -2.65
CA ASN A 40 2.43 -8.50 -2.43
C ASN A 40 1.91 -7.10 -2.75
N HIS A 41 1.15 -6.97 -3.84
CA HIS A 41 0.61 -5.68 -4.24
C HIS A 41 -0.60 -5.26 -3.41
N LYS A 42 -1.43 -6.19 -2.90
CA LYS A 42 -2.68 -5.87 -2.17
C LYS A 42 -2.47 -4.90 -1.01
N ASN A 43 -1.42 -5.07 -0.21
CA ASN A 43 -1.17 -4.20 0.95
C ASN A 43 -0.62 -2.82 0.55
N ASN A 44 0.03 -2.70 -0.62
CA ASN A 44 0.48 -1.41 -1.12
C ASN A 44 -0.70 -0.54 -1.60
N LEU A 45 -1.80 -1.14 -2.11
CA LEU A 45 -2.99 -0.36 -2.47
C LEU A 45 -3.68 0.28 -1.27
N SER A 46 -3.76 -0.43 -0.15
CA SER A 46 -4.37 0.10 1.08
C SER A 46 -3.59 1.29 1.64
N THR A 47 -2.27 1.33 1.43
CA THR A 47 -1.43 2.44 1.89
C THR A 47 -1.47 3.62 0.93
N SER A 48 -1.63 3.41 -0.38
CA SER A 48 -1.68 4.51 -1.36
C SER A 48 -3.05 5.19 -1.50
N ALA A 49 -4.14 4.59 -0.99
CA ALA A 49 -5.49 5.18 -1.02
C ALA A 49 -5.87 5.99 0.23
N ILE A 50 -5.02 6.02 1.28
CA ILE A 50 -5.22 6.86 2.48
C ILE A 50 -4.06 7.86 2.56
N THR A 51 -4.02 8.83 1.64
CA THR A 51 -3.29 10.09 1.88
C THR A 51 -3.94 11.26 1.14
N THR A 52 -5.27 11.33 1.16
CA THR A 52 -6.02 12.54 0.77
C THR A 52 -7.28 12.67 1.62
N ALA A 53 -7.10 12.92 2.91
CA ALA A 53 -8.02 13.71 3.76
C ALA A 53 -7.62 13.59 5.24
N ALA A 54 -6.82 14.53 5.74
CA ALA A 54 -6.92 15.10 7.08
C ALA A 54 -5.70 16.00 7.33
N GLY A 55 -5.94 17.31 7.30
CA GLY A 55 -4.93 18.30 7.64
C GLY A 55 -4.41 18.10 9.06
N HIS A 56 -3.09 18.22 9.20
CA HIS A 56 -2.46 18.69 10.42
C HIS A 56 -1.58 19.87 9.99
N GLY A 57 -2.13 21.07 10.11
CA GLY A 57 -1.36 22.30 9.92
C GLY A 57 -0.24 22.39 10.96
N PRO A 58 0.83 23.15 10.70
CA PRO A 58 1.80 23.45 11.74
C PRO A 58 1.11 24.34 12.78
N SER A 59 0.76 23.76 13.92
CA SER A 59 0.35 24.53 15.11
C SER A 59 1.54 25.34 15.58
N SER A 60 1.58 26.61 15.18
CA SER A 60 2.34 27.64 15.88
C SER A 60 1.56 28.01 17.15
N ALA A 61 2.15 27.73 18.31
CA ALA A 61 1.79 28.37 19.57
C ALA A 61 3.05 28.47 20.44
N ALA A 62 3.40 29.71 20.74
CA ALA A 62 4.57 30.19 21.44
C ALA A 62 4.66 29.74 22.91
N ALA A 63 5.88 29.67 23.45
CA ALA A 63 6.23 30.36 24.70
C ALA A 63 7.75 30.31 24.92
N ALA A 64 8.29 31.46 25.30
CA ALA A 64 9.65 31.67 25.75
C ALA A 64 9.93 30.92 27.06
N ASP A 65 11.19 30.49 27.28
CA ASP A 65 11.98 31.08 28.36
C ASP A 65 13.47 30.84 28.12
N ALA A 66 14.25 31.89 28.38
CA ALA A 66 15.67 31.93 28.21
C ALA A 66 16.35 31.56 29.52
N VAL A 67 17.23 30.57 29.50
CA VAL A 67 18.34 30.49 30.45
C VAL A 67 19.43 29.58 29.90
N ALA A 68 20.48 30.21 29.38
CA ALA A 68 21.83 29.66 29.31
C ALA A 68 22.67 30.36 30.39
N PRO A 69 23.91 29.95 30.65
CA PRO A 69 24.40 28.61 30.99
C PRO A 69 24.96 28.62 32.43
N THR A 70 24.89 27.50 33.17
CA THR A 70 25.79 27.35 34.33
C THR A 70 27.13 26.84 33.83
N ILE A 71 28.12 27.73 33.89
CA ILE A 71 29.53 27.45 33.71
C ILE A 71 29.96 26.41 34.75
N ARG A 72 30.64 25.37 34.28
CA ARG A 72 31.35 24.41 35.11
C ARG A 72 32.76 24.96 35.33
N VAL A 73 33.08 25.36 36.56
CA VAL A 73 34.44 25.48 37.09
C VAL A 73 34.44 24.96 38.53
#